data_AF-A0A7V8V1P9-F1
#
_entry.id   AF-A0A7V8V1P9-F1
#
_cell.length_a   1.000
_cell.length_b   1.000
_cell.length_c   1.000
_cell.angle_alpha   90.00
_cell.angle_beta   90.00
_cell.angle_gamma   90.00
#
_symmetry.space_group_name_H-M   'P 1'
#
loop_
_entity.id
_entity.type
_entity.pdbx_description
1 polymer ?
#
loop_
_entity_poly.entity_id
_entity_poly.type
_entity_poly.pdbx_seq_one_letter_code
_entity_poly.pdbx_strand_id
1 'polypeptide(L)'
;MNGQGRIFRVLAMVLLLILAIGWGIDRARWQQELQPLRSDATGKQGELASLQIRLHQIETFKGFDSFEDVLSVIENSHPTRVFEDQARSIASAEAPVYEVSVPQLIEMLDHEEQEKRQRAWRLLQFAQASPRFDRYELDYRDGLVKLLHRRSIVGFNKLLPWLRDEKINDEAILAGLRSRMMDDEDTFAPYAAYVLAELNPNVDIAPRLIEMIERKHSQWRSILHRLPNYMPEDEADALFEKYQDFR
;
A
#
# COMPACT_ATOMS: atom_id res chain seq x y z
N MET A 1 31.66 57.17 -62.58
CA MET A 1 30.78 57.15 -61.39
C MET A 1 30.23 55.74 -61.09
N ASN A 2 31.09 54.70 -61.02
CA ASN A 2 30.65 53.30 -60.83
C ASN A 2 30.85 52.75 -59.40
N GLY A 3 31.27 53.60 -58.45
CA GLY A 3 31.58 53.19 -57.06
C GLY A 3 30.38 53.13 -56.12
N GLN A 4 29.37 53.97 -56.32
CA GLN A 4 28.25 54.12 -55.37
C GLN A 4 27.28 52.91 -55.38
N GLY A 5 27.07 52.28 -56.55
CA GLY A 5 26.20 51.10 -56.65
C GLY A 5 26.76 49.83 -56.00
N ARG A 6 28.09 49.71 -55.87
CA ARG A 6 28.74 48.58 -55.16
C ARG A 6 28.61 48.72 -53.65
N ILE A 7 28.77 49.94 -53.11
CA ILE A 7 28.65 50.20 -51.67
C ILE A 7 27.22 49.91 -51.18
N PHE A 8 26.20 50.32 -51.95
CA PHE A 8 24.80 50.04 -51.60
C PHE A 8 24.46 48.53 -51.61
N ARG A 9 25.01 47.76 -52.55
CA ARG A 9 24.79 46.30 -52.59
C ARG A 9 25.46 45.58 -51.42
N VAL A 10 26.66 46.00 -51.04
CA VAL A 10 27.36 45.44 -49.86
C VAL A 10 26.61 45.78 -48.58
N LEU A 11 26.14 47.01 -48.42
CA LEU A 11 25.33 47.41 -47.26
C LEU A 11 24.02 46.63 -47.17
N ALA A 12 23.31 46.44 -48.29
CA ALA A 12 22.08 45.65 -48.31
C ALA A 12 22.31 44.17 -47.96
N MET A 13 23.42 43.57 -48.44
CA MET A 13 23.80 42.21 -48.06
C MET A 13 24.11 42.08 -46.58
N VAL A 14 24.85 43.04 -46.01
CA VAL A 14 25.19 43.06 -44.58
C VAL A 14 23.92 43.18 -43.74
N LEU A 15 22.96 44.02 -44.14
CA LEU A 15 21.69 44.19 -43.45
C LEU A 15 20.83 42.92 -43.47
N LEU A 16 20.79 42.21 -44.60
CA LEU A 16 20.12 40.91 -44.72
C LEU A 16 20.79 39.84 -43.86
N LEU A 17 22.12 39.84 -43.79
CA LEU A 17 22.88 38.94 -42.92
C LEU A 17 22.59 39.19 -41.45
N ILE A 18 22.54 40.45 -41.02
CA ILE A 18 22.20 40.83 -39.64
C ILE A 18 20.77 40.40 -39.30
N LEU A 19 19.81 40.59 -40.22
CA LEU A 19 18.43 40.13 -40.04
C LEU A 19 18.33 38.60 -39.95
N ALA A 20 19.07 37.88 -40.81
CA ALA A 20 19.10 36.41 -40.78
C ALA A 20 19.74 35.87 -39.49
N ILE A 21 20.81 36.50 -39.02
CA ILE A 21 21.46 36.14 -37.74
C ILE A 21 20.52 36.45 -36.57
N GLY A 22 19.88 37.62 -36.56
CA GLY A 22 18.90 38.00 -35.54
C GLY A 22 17.73 37.03 -35.46
N TRP A 23 17.19 36.61 -36.62
CA TRP A 23 16.12 35.62 -36.69
C TRP A 23 16.57 34.23 -36.24
N GLY A 24 17.82 33.84 -36.54
CA GLY A 24 18.41 32.58 -36.08
C GLY A 24 18.58 32.53 -34.55
N ILE A 25 19.09 33.61 -33.95
CA ILE A 25 19.27 33.74 -32.49
C ILE A 25 17.91 33.72 -31.78
N ASP A 26 16.95 34.48 -32.29
CA ASP A 26 15.61 34.53 -31.69
C ASP A 26 14.94 33.15 -31.78
N ARG A 27 14.98 32.51 -32.94
CA ARG A 27 14.46 31.15 -33.12
C ARG A 27 15.14 30.11 -32.21
N ALA A 28 16.46 30.23 -31.98
CA ALA A 28 17.18 29.37 -31.06
C ALA A 28 16.75 29.58 -29.60
N ARG A 29 16.55 30.85 -29.19
CA ARG A 29 16.00 31.20 -27.87
C ARG A 29 14.58 30.64 -27.68
N TRP A 30 13.71 30.83 -28.66
CA TRP A 30 12.35 30.26 -28.65
C TRP A 30 12.37 28.72 -28.58
N GLN A 31 13.31 28.05 -29.25
CA GLN A 31 13.46 26.59 -29.13
C GLN A 31 13.94 26.15 -27.75
N GLN A 32 14.85 26.90 -27.11
CA GLN A 32 15.31 26.62 -25.75
C GLN A 32 14.18 26.84 -24.72
N GLU A 33 13.38 27.88 -24.86
CA GLU A 33 12.24 28.16 -23.96
C GLU A 33 11.08 27.16 -24.14
N LEU A 34 10.86 26.65 -25.36
CA LEU A 34 9.81 25.68 -25.66
C LEU A 34 10.18 24.22 -25.35
N GLN A 35 11.47 23.88 -25.25
CA GLN A 35 11.92 22.53 -24.88
C GLN A 35 11.33 22.01 -23.55
N PRO A 36 11.40 22.75 -22.42
CA PRO A 36 10.83 22.29 -21.15
C PRO A 36 9.30 22.14 -21.21
N LEU A 37 8.62 23.03 -21.95
CA LEU A 37 7.17 22.94 -22.15
C LEU A 37 6.79 21.73 -23.02
N ARG A 38 7.61 21.38 -24.02
CA ARG A 38 7.40 20.16 -24.83
C ARG A 38 7.62 18.90 -24.01
N SER A 39 8.66 18.85 -23.18
CA SER A 39 8.88 17.69 -22.30
C SER A 39 7.76 17.54 -21.27
N ASP A 40 7.27 18.64 -20.68
CA ASP A 40 6.12 18.61 -19.77
C ASP A 40 4.84 18.17 -20.50
N ALA A 41 4.61 18.67 -21.72
CA ALA A 41 3.46 18.26 -22.53
C ALA A 41 3.52 16.79 -22.93
N THR A 42 4.67 16.25 -23.32
CA THR A 42 4.82 14.82 -23.62
C THR A 42 4.71 13.95 -22.37
N GLY A 43 5.21 14.44 -21.23
CA GLY A 43 5.04 13.77 -19.93
C GLY A 43 3.57 13.65 -19.56
N LYS A 44 2.83 14.75 -19.66
CA LYS A 44 1.38 14.79 -19.41
C LYS A 44 0.57 13.98 -20.41
N GLN A 45 0.98 13.94 -21.68
CA GLN A 45 0.36 13.06 -22.68
C GLN A 45 0.57 11.58 -22.34
N GLY A 46 1.78 11.20 -21.91
CA GLY A 46 2.05 9.83 -21.43
C GLY A 46 1.22 9.46 -20.21
N GLU A 47 1.08 10.39 -19.26
CA GLU A 47 0.24 10.21 -18.09
C GLU A 47 -1.24 10.04 -18.47
N LEU A 48 -1.77 10.91 -19.35
CA LEU A 48 -3.14 10.80 -19.88
C LEU A 48 -3.38 9.47 -20.61
N ALA A 49 -2.44 9.02 -21.45
CA ALA A 49 -2.56 7.73 -22.13
C ALA A 49 -2.60 6.57 -21.14
N SER A 50 -1.77 6.63 -20.10
CA SER A 50 -1.76 5.61 -19.04
C SER A 50 -3.07 5.59 -18.25
N LEU A 51 -3.66 6.77 -17.97
CA LEU A 51 -4.95 6.90 -17.31
C LEU A 51 -6.11 6.41 -18.19
N GLN A 52 -6.07 6.67 -19.49
CA GLN A 52 -7.07 6.17 -20.44
C GLN A 52 -7.04 4.64 -20.53
N ILE A 53 -5.85 4.03 -20.59
CA ILE A 53 -5.71 2.57 -20.58
C ILE A 53 -6.29 2.00 -19.29
N ARG A 54 -5.98 2.61 -18.13
CA ARG A 54 -6.52 2.17 -16.84
C ARG A 54 -8.03 2.32 -16.76
N LEU A 55 -8.59 3.44 -17.19
CA LEU A 55 -10.04 3.66 -17.24
C LEU A 55 -10.73 2.61 -18.12
N HIS A 56 -10.17 2.36 -19.30
CA HIS A 56 -10.70 1.34 -20.20
C HIS A 56 -10.65 -0.05 -19.56
N GLN A 57 -9.55 -0.43 -18.91
CA GLN A 57 -9.44 -1.69 -18.17
C GLN A 57 -10.49 -1.81 -17.07
N ILE A 58 -10.78 -0.73 -16.34
CA ILE A 58 -11.81 -0.72 -15.29
C ILE A 58 -13.20 -0.92 -15.89
N GLU A 59 -13.54 -0.15 -16.93
CA GLU A 59 -14.85 -0.20 -17.59
C GLU A 59 -15.12 -1.54 -18.27
N THR A 60 -14.07 -2.22 -18.72
CA THR A 60 -14.17 -3.49 -19.45
C THR A 60 -13.94 -4.72 -18.56
N PHE A 61 -13.60 -4.55 -17.28
CA PHE A 61 -13.37 -5.67 -16.38
C PHE A 61 -14.67 -6.45 -16.12
N LYS A 62 -14.71 -7.69 -16.59
CA LYS A 62 -15.87 -8.59 -16.44
C LYS A 62 -15.68 -9.69 -15.40
N GLY A 63 -14.52 -9.71 -14.74
CA GLY A 63 -14.10 -10.80 -13.86
C GLY A 63 -12.68 -11.23 -14.19
N PHE A 64 -12.27 -12.33 -13.56
CA PHE A 64 -10.96 -12.94 -13.77
C PHE A 64 -11.12 -14.13 -14.73
N ASP A 65 -10.40 -14.09 -15.85
CA ASP A 65 -10.35 -15.20 -16.81
C ASP A 65 -9.16 -16.14 -16.53
N SER A 66 -8.19 -15.67 -15.75
CA SER A 66 -6.96 -16.38 -15.41
C SER A 66 -6.39 -15.91 -14.07
N PHE A 67 -5.39 -16.64 -13.54
CA PHE A 67 -4.64 -16.18 -12.37
C PHE A 67 -3.72 -15.00 -12.72
N GLU A 68 -3.24 -14.93 -13.95
CA GLU A 68 -2.47 -13.81 -14.48
C GLU A 68 -3.25 -12.50 -14.40
N ASP A 69 -4.57 -12.53 -14.60
CA ASP A 69 -5.44 -11.37 -14.39
C ASP A 69 -5.49 -10.96 -12.91
N VAL A 70 -5.53 -11.94 -12.00
CA VAL A 70 -5.50 -11.70 -10.55
C VAL A 70 -4.19 -11.03 -10.15
N LEU A 71 -3.05 -11.54 -10.65
CA LEU A 71 -1.73 -10.94 -10.44
C LEU A 71 -1.66 -9.53 -11.04
N SER A 72 -2.18 -9.34 -12.25
CA SER A 72 -2.22 -8.03 -12.90
C SER A 72 -3.00 -7.02 -12.05
N VAL A 73 -4.12 -7.43 -11.44
CA VAL A 73 -4.88 -6.57 -10.51
C VAL A 73 -4.09 -6.28 -9.23
N ILE A 74 -3.38 -7.26 -8.68
CA ILE A 74 -2.49 -7.05 -7.53
C ILE A 74 -1.40 -6.03 -7.86
N GLU A 75 -0.78 -6.10 -9.03
CA GLU A 75 0.38 -5.28 -9.36
C GLU A 75 0.02 -3.90 -9.91
N ASN A 76 -1.12 -3.78 -10.61
CA ASN A 76 -1.38 -2.60 -11.45
C ASN A 76 -2.65 -1.83 -11.08
N SER A 77 -3.54 -2.37 -10.24
CA SER A 77 -4.80 -1.68 -9.91
C SER A 77 -4.59 -0.56 -8.92
N HIS A 78 -4.70 0.68 -9.41
CA HIS A 78 -4.70 1.90 -8.60
C HIS A 78 -5.77 2.86 -9.12
N PRO A 79 -6.43 3.65 -8.25
CA PRO A 79 -6.29 3.71 -6.79
C PRO A 79 -6.93 2.51 -6.06
N THR A 80 -6.74 2.41 -4.74
CA THR A 80 -7.26 1.29 -3.90
C THR A 80 -8.74 0.99 -4.12
N ARG A 81 -9.57 1.99 -4.40
CA ARG A 81 -11.00 1.79 -4.69
C ARG A 81 -11.21 0.91 -5.93
N VAL A 82 -10.45 1.15 -6.99
CA VAL A 82 -10.51 0.34 -8.22
C VAL A 82 -10.11 -1.09 -7.94
N PHE A 83 -9.02 -1.27 -7.19
CA PHE A 83 -8.58 -2.59 -6.75
C PHE A 83 -9.70 -3.31 -5.98
N GLU A 84 -10.36 -2.65 -5.01
CA GLU A 84 -11.44 -3.28 -4.25
C GLU A 84 -12.65 -3.65 -5.11
N ASP A 85 -13.01 -2.81 -6.09
CA ASP A 85 -14.13 -3.08 -7.00
C ASP A 85 -13.84 -4.32 -7.87
N GLN A 86 -12.61 -4.44 -8.40
CA GLN A 86 -12.19 -5.61 -9.18
C GLN A 86 -12.01 -6.86 -8.29
N ALA A 87 -11.43 -6.70 -7.10
CA ALA A 87 -11.14 -7.80 -6.19
C ALA A 87 -12.40 -8.52 -5.70
N ARG A 88 -13.55 -7.83 -5.62
CA ARG A 88 -14.84 -8.45 -5.28
C ARG A 88 -15.26 -9.55 -6.26
N SER A 89 -14.86 -9.44 -7.52
CA SER A 89 -15.20 -10.42 -8.56
C SER A 89 -14.54 -11.78 -8.35
N ILE A 90 -13.54 -11.90 -7.46
CA ILE A 90 -12.89 -13.18 -7.18
C ILE A 90 -13.89 -14.19 -6.59
N ALA A 91 -14.84 -13.74 -5.77
CA ALA A 91 -15.85 -14.61 -5.17
C ALA A 91 -16.72 -15.29 -6.23
N SER A 92 -16.95 -14.62 -7.36
CA SER A 92 -17.76 -15.10 -8.49
C SER A 92 -16.93 -15.59 -9.67
N ALA A 93 -15.60 -15.67 -9.55
CA ALA A 93 -14.74 -16.16 -10.63
C ALA A 93 -15.13 -17.59 -11.02
N GLU A 94 -14.94 -17.95 -12.28
CA GLU A 94 -15.19 -19.30 -12.77
C GLU A 94 -14.40 -20.33 -11.96
N ALA A 95 -14.94 -21.55 -11.85
CA ALA A 95 -14.34 -22.58 -10.99
C ALA A 95 -12.83 -22.75 -11.27
N PRO A 96 -12.35 -22.99 -12.51
CA PRO A 96 -10.92 -23.20 -12.77
C PRO A 96 -10.04 -22.05 -12.28
N VAL A 97 -10.48 -20.81 -12.49
CA VAL A 97 -9.75 -19.61 -12.06
C VAL A 97 -9.72 -19.54 -10.53
N TYR A 98 -10.85 -19.78 -9.87
CA TYR A 98 -10.94 -19.77 -8.41
C TYR A 98 -10.05 -20.84 -7.78
N GLU A 99 -10.07 -22.07 -8.31
CA GLU A 99 -9.32 -23.19 -7.71
C GLU A 99 -7.81 -23.00 -7.83
N VAL A 100 -7.36 -22.32 -8.88
CA VAL A 100 -5.94 -21.99 -9.11
C VAL A 100 -5.53 -20.74 -8.32
N SER A 101 -6.41 -19.74 -8.22
CA SER A 101 -6.06 -18.44 -7.63
C SER A 101 -6.01 -18.48 -6.11
N VAL A 102 -6.96 -19.14 -5.44
CA VAL A 102 -7.04 -19.11 -3.96
C VAL A 102 -5.78 -19.68 -3.29
N PRO A 103 -5.26 -20.87 -3.66
CA PRO A 103 -4.03 -21.39 -3.09
C PRO A 103 -2.83 -20.45 -3.30
N GLN A 104 -2.67 -19.89 -4.50
CA GLN A 104 -1.57 -18.98 -4.79
C GLN A 104 -1.68 -17.66 -4.03
N LEU A 105 -2.91 -17.14 -3.84
CA LEU A 105 -3.15 -15.98 -2.99
C LEU A 105 -2.79 -16.27 -1.52
N ILE A 106 -3.07 -17.48 -1.02
CA ILE A 106 -2.66 -17.92 0.32
C ILE A 106 -1.13 -17.95 0.44
N GLU A 107 -0.42 -18.48 -0.56
CA GLU A 107 1.04 -18.45 -0.59
C GLU A 107 1.59 -17.01 -0.61
N MET A 108 0.95 -16.10 -1.34
CA MET A 108 1.32 -14.68 -1.38
C MET A 108 1.18 -13.96 -0.04
N LEU A 109 0.53 -14.54 0.98
CA LEU A 109 0.53 -13.98 2.33
C LEU A 109 1.92 -13.98 2.98
N ASP A 110 2.86 -14.75 2.45
CA ASP A 110 4.26 -14.78 2.88
C ASP A 110 5.22 -13.97 1.96
N HIS A 111 4.67 -13.31 0.93
CA HIS A 111 5.47 -12.59 -0.07
C HIS A 111 6.32 -11.48 0.59
N GLU A 112 7.52 -11.19 0.07
CA GLU A 112 8.43 -10.19 0.67
C GLU A 112 7.89 -8.76 0.60
N GLU A 113 7.30 -8.40 -0.54
CA GLU A 113 6.66 -7.10 -0.76
C GLU A 113 5.36 -6.92 0.06
N GLN A 114 5.33 -5.87 0.89
CA GLN A 114 4.20 -5.55 1.77
C GLN A 114 2.89 -5.31 1.00
N GLU A 115 2.95 -4.63 -0.14
CA GLU A 115 1.76 -4.30 -0.94
C GLU A 115 1.12 -5.56 -1.55
N LYS A 116 1.94 -6.50 -2.04
CA LYS A 116 1.45 -7.78 -2.55
C LYS A 116 0.76 -8.60 -1.47
N ARG A 117 1.35 -8.72 -0.26
CA ARG A 117 0.69 -9.36 0.89
C ARG A 117 -0.65 -8.70 1.23
N GLN A 118 -0.67 -7.37 1.29
CA GLN A 118 -1.88 -6.59 1.59
C GLN A 118 -3.01 -6.88 0.62
N ARG A 119 -2.70 -6.86 -0.68
CA ARG A 119 -3.69 -7.08 -1.75
C ARG A 119 -4.11 -8.54 -1.84
N ALA A 120 -3.18 -9.48 -1.70
CA ALA A 120 -3.50 -10.91 -1.65
C ALA A 120 -4.45 -11.23 -0.49
N TRP A 121 -4.16 -10.73 0.71
CA TRP A 121 -5.04 -10.86 1.86
C TRP A 121 -6.43 -10.26 1.60
N ARG A 122 -6.49 -9.06 1.00
CA ARG A 122 -7.77 -8.41 0.68
C ARG A 122 -8.59 -9.19 -0.35
N LEU A 123 -7.96 -9.80 -1.35
CA LEU A 123 -8.61 -10.72 -2.29
C LEU A 123 -9.16 -11.95 -1.58
N LEU A 124 -8.40 -12.55 -0.66
CA LEU A 124 -8.86 -13.70 0.13
C LEU A 124 -10.08 -13.36 1.00
N GLN A 125 -10.14 -12.16 1.58
CA GLN A 125 -11.34 -11.71 2.31
C GLN A 125 -12.58 -11.66 1.42
N PHE A 126 -12.45 -11.27 0.15
CA PHE A 126 -13.58 -11.33 -0.79
C PHE A 126 -13.87 -12.77 -1.22
N ALA A 127 -12.84 -13.58 -1.44
CA ALA A 127 -12.98 -14.99 -1.80
C ALA A 127 -13.75 -15.79 -0.74
N GLN A 128 -13.60 -15.45 0.55
CA GLN A 128 -14.33 -16.04 1.68
C GLN A 128 -15.86 -15.89 1.59
N ALA A 129 -16.38 -14.93 0.82
CA ALA A 129 -17.82 -14.80 0.60
C ALA A 129 -18.41 -15.93 -0.28
N SER A 130 -17.56 -16.72 -0.94
CA SER A 130 -17.97 -17.88 -1.72
C SER A 130 -17.89 -19.16 -0.87
N PRO A 131 -18.93 -20.03 -0.86
CA PRO A 131 -18.90 -21.32 -0.16
C PRO A 131 -17.78 -22.27 -0.63
N ARG A 132 -17.22 -22.02 -1.82
CA ARG A 132 -16.06 -22.75 -2.34
C ARG A 132 -14.79 -22.52 -1.51
N PHE A 133 -14.77 -21.49 -0.65
CA PHE A 133 -13.62 -21.17 0.19
C PHE A 133 -13.42 -22.20 1.32
N ASP A 134 -14.47 -22.88 1.76
CA ASP A 134 -14.45 -23.77 2.93
C ASP A 134 -13.33 -24.83 2.85
N ARG A 135 -13.07 -25.37 1.65
CA ARG A 135 -12.00 -26.37 1.44
C ARG A 135 -10.58 -25.82 1.64
N TYR A 136 -10.41 -24.51 1.63
CA TYR A 136 -9.12 -23.82 1.80
C TYR A 136 -8.96 -23.21 3.19
N GLU A 137 -9.92 -23.39 4.10
CA GLU A 137 -9.91 -22.71 5.39
C GLU A 137 -8.64 -23.05 6.20
N LEU A 138 -8.20 -24.31 6.17
CA LEU A 138 -6.99 -24.75 6.86
C LEU A 138 -5.74 -24.09 6.27
N ASP A 139 -5.56 -24.17 4.95
CA ASP A 139 -4.43 -23.54 4.26
C ASP A 139 -4.42 -22.01 4.47
N TYR A 140 -5.61 -21.40 4.50
CA TYR A 140 -5.76 -19.99 4.78
C TYR A 140 -5.28 -19.62 6.18
N ARG A 141 -5.60 -20.44 7.20
CA ARG A 141 -5.07 -20.25 8.56
C ARG A 141 -3.55 -20.34 8.59
N ASP A 142 -2.96 -21.32 7.91
CA ASP A 142 -1.50 -21.42 7.77
C ASP A 142 -0.90 -20.18 7.09
N GLY A 143 -1.57 -19.67 6.05
CA GLY A 143 -1.20 -18.41 5.40
C GLY A 143 -1.30 -17.19 6.33
N LEU A 144 -2.31 -17.13 7.19
CA LEU A 144 -2.43 -16.09 8.21
C LEU A 144 -1.31 -16.17 9.25
N VAL A 145 -0.91 -17.37 9.66
CA VAL A 145 0.27 -17.56 10.53
C VAL A 145 1.49 -16.95 9.87
N LYS A 146 1.75 -17.25 8.60
CA LYS A 146 2.89 -16.66 7.85
C LYS A 146 2.80 -15.14 7.80
N LEU A 147 1.61 -14.59 7.49
CA LEU A 147 1.36 -13.15 7.49
C LEU A 147 1.67 -12.51 8.86
N LEU A 148 1.29 -13.19 9.95
CA LEU A 148 1.57 -12.77 11.32
C LEU A 148 3.06 -12.84 11.72
N HIS A 149 3.92 -13.46 10.92
CA HIS A 149 5.37 -13.43 11.12
C HIS A 149 6.11 -12.43 10.19
N ARG A 150 5.39 -11.75 9.29
CA ARG A 150 5.96 -10.74 8.39
C ARG A 150 5.79 -9.33 8.94
N ARG A 151 6.49 -8.35 8.35
CA ARG A 151 6.26 -6.94 8.65
C ARG A 151 4.77 -6.59 8.46
N SER A 152 4.20 -5.87 9.42
CA SER A 152 2.80 -5.46 9.42
C SER A 152 2.38 -4.82 8.11
N ILE A 153 1.18 -5.20 7.65
CA ILE A 153 0.50 -4.55 6.52
C ILE A 153 -0.57 -3.61 7.07
N VAL A 154 -0.99 -2.61 6.29
CA VAL A 154 -2.03 -1.65 6.73
C VAL A 154 -3.32 -2.37 7.13
N GLY A 155 -3.61 -3.50 6.48
CA GLY A 155 -4.76 -4.37 6.72
C GLY A 155 -4.80 -5.01 8.11
N PHE A 156 -3.75 -4.91 8.92
CA PHE A 156 -3.78 -5.37 10.32
C PHE A 156 -4.84 -4.66 11.15
N ASN A 157 -5.20 -3.43 10.79
CA ASN A 157 -6.33 -2.71 11.37
C ASN A 157 -7.68 -3.41 11.21
N LYS A 158 -7.79 -4.33 10.24
CA LYS A 158 -8.98 -5.15 9.96
C LYS A 158 -8.74 -6.62 10.32
N LEU A 159 -7.53 -7.15 10.09
CA LEU A 159 -7.17 -8.53 10.42
C LEU A 159 -7.25 -8.80 11.92
N LEU A 160 -6.64 -7.94 12.75
CA LEU A 160 -6.57 -8.18 14.20
C LEU A 160 -7.97 -8.17 14.85
N PRO A 161 -8.86 -7.20 14.57
CA PRO A 161 -10.25 -7.29 15.02
C PRO A 161 -10.98 -8.52 14.50
N TRP A 162 -10.76 -8.90 13.23
CA TRP A 162 -11.40 -10.08 12.65
C TRP A 162 -10.99 -11.38 13.35
N LEU A 163 -9.69 -11.56 13.66
CA LEU A 163 -9.20 -12.73 14.41
C LEU A 163 -9.90 -12.87 15.77
N ARG A 164 -10.09 -11.74 16.46
CA ARG A 164 -10.84 -11.66 17.72
C ARG A 164 -12.31 -11.99 17.52
N ASP A 165 -12.97 -11.35 16.56
CA ASP A 165 -14.41 -11.46 16.35
C ASP A 165 -14.80 -12.90 15.96
N GLU A 166 -13.98 -13.58 15.16
CA GLU A 166 -14.10 -14.99 14.79
C GLU A 166 -13.59 -15.96 15.86
N LYS A 167 -13.01 -15.46 16.95
CA LYS A 167 -12.46 -16.25 18.06
C LYS A 167 -11.45 -17.32 17.60
N ILE A 168 -10.56 -16.95 16.68
CA ILE A 168 -9.56 -17.87 16.12
C ILE A 168 -8.45 -18.12 17.15
N ASN A 169 -8.67 -19.14 17.98
CA ASN A 169 -7.77 -19.52 19.07
C ASN A 169 -6.84 -20.68 18.69
N ASP A 170 -6.20 -20.56 17.53
CA ASP A 170 -5.21 -21.53 17.04
C ASP A 170 -3.82 -21.22 17.63
N GLU A 171 -3.11 -22.22 18.16
CA GLU A 171 -1.83 -22.01 18.85
C GLU A 171 -0.77 -21.35 17.94
N ALA A 172 -0.76 -21.66 16.63
CA ALA A 172 0.17 -21.04 15.69
C ALA A 172 -0.18 -19.56 15.44
N ILE A 173 -1.47 -19.22 15.43
CA ILE A 173 -1.94 -17.82 15.36
C ILE A 173 -1.56 -17.08 16.65
N LEU A 174 -1.78 -17.68 17.82
CA LEU A 174 -1.39 -17.10 19.11
C LEU A 174 0.13 -16.88 19.18
N ALA A 175 0.93 -17.83 18.70
CA ALA A 175 2.38 -17.70 18.61
C ALA A 175 2.79 -16.53 17.69
N GLY A 176 2.14 -16.37 16.54
CA GLY A 176 2.34 -15.23 15.65
C GLY A 176 1.97 -13.90 16.29
N LEU A 177 0.84 -13.83 17.01
CA LEU A 177 0.44 -12.64 17.78
C LEU A 177 1.45 -12.32 18.88
N ARG A 178 1.96 -13.33 19.59
CA ARG A 178 3.00 -13.17 20.62
C ARG A 178 4.29 -12.65 20.01
N SER A 179 4.75 -13.24 18.89
CA SER A 179 5.93 -12.76 18.17
C SER A 179 5.80 -11.29 17.81
N ARG A 180 4.62 -10.88 17.35
CA ARG A 180 4.35 -9.50 16.96
C ARG A 180 4.27 -8.54 18.13
N MET A 181 3.62 -8.94 19.22
CA MET A 181 3.62 -8.17 20.47
C MET A 181 5.06 -7.89 20.95
N MET A 182 6.00 -8.79 20.68
CA MET A 182 7.41 -8.62 21.04
C MET A 182 8.21 -7.78 20.03
N ASP A 183 7.65 -7.40 18.89
CA ASP A 183 8.31 -6.55 17.89
C ASP A 183 8.16 -5.07 18.27
N ASP A 184 9.25 -4.44 18.72
CA ASP A 184 9.26 -3.04 19.13
C ASP A 184 9.10 -2.06 17.96
N GLU A 185 9.39 -2.48 16.73
CA GLU A 185 9.28 -1.64 15.54
C GLU A 185 7.90 -1.73 14.89
N ASP A 186 7.04 -2.63 15.38
CA ASP A 186 5.70 -2.82 14.86
C ASP A 186 4.68 -1.89 15.51
N THR A 187 4.10 -1.02 14.68
CA THR A 187 3.04 -0.09 15.10
C THR A 187 1.77 -0.80 15.58
N PHE A 188 1.57 -2.06 15.21
CA PHE A 188 0.44 -2.90 15.63
C PHE A 188 0.77 -3.80 16.83
N ALA A 189 1.99 -3.77 17.38
CA ALA A 189 2.36 -4.63 18.52
C ALA A 189 1.41 -4.51 19.72
N PRO A 190 0.96 -3.31 20.15
CA PRO A 190 -0.01 -3.21 21.25
C PRO A 190 -1.37 -3.83 20.89
N TYR A 191 -1.81 -3.68 19.64
CA TYR A 191 -3.06 -4.28 19.17
C TYR A 191 -2.97 -5.80 19.12
N ALA A 192 -1.82 -6.35 18.71
CA ALA A 192 -1.57 -7.78 18.77
C ALA A 192 -1.61 -8.30 20.21
N ALA A 193 -1.08 -7.54 21.17
CA ALA A 193 -1.15 -7.86 22.60
C ALA A 193 -2.61 -7.96 23.09
N TYR A 194 -3.44 -6.95 22.77
CA TYR A 194 -4.85 -6.96 23.17
C TYR A 194 -5.60 -8.15 22.58
N VAL A 195 -5.43 -8.41 21.28
CA VAL A 195 -6.06 -9.56 20.63
C VAL A 195 -5.57 -10.89 21.23
N LEU A 196 -4.29 -11.00 21.57
CA LEU A 196 -3.72 -12.17 22.24
C LEU A 196 -4.38 -12.41 23.61
N ALA A 197 -4.52 -11.38 24.44
CA ALA A 197 -5.16 -11.50 25.75
C ALA A 197 -6.66 -11.83 25.65
N GLU A 198 -7.35 -11.32 24.63
CA GLU A 198 -8.76 -11.62 24.41
C GLU A 198 -8.98 -13.06 23.89
N LEU A 199 -8.10 -13.57 23.02
CA LEU A 199 -8.16 -14.95 22.52
C LEU A 199 -7.65 -15.97 23.55
N ASN A 200 -6.65 -15.60 24.35
CA ASN A 200 -6.09 -16.43 25.42
C ASN A 200 -5.96 -15.64 26.73
N PRO A 201 -7.02 -15.63 27.57
CA PRO A 201 -7.05 -14.87 28.83
C PRO A 201 -6.00 -15.27 29.88
N ASN A 202 -5.31 -16.40 29.69
CA ASN A 202 -4.24 -16.83 30.59
C ASN A 202 -2.90 -16.13 30.31
N VAL A 203 -2.80 -15.40 29.21
CA VAL A 203 -1.58 -14.67 28.85
C VAL A 203 -1.61 -13.32 29.56
N ASP A 204 -0.68 -13.15 30.51
CA ASP A 204 -0.41 -11.84 31.10
C ASP A 204 0.37 -10.97 30.10
N ILE A 205 -0.29 -9.95 29.57
CA ILE A 205 0.30 -8.98 28.64
C ILE A 205 0.76 -7.69 29.35
N ALA A 206 0.39 -7.47 30.62
CA ALA A 206 0.64 -6.21 31.31
C ALA A 206 2.15 -5.87 31.40
N PRO A 207 3.05 -6.81 31.76
CA PRO A 207 4.49 -6.52 31.79
C PRO A 207 5.02 -5.98 30.47
N ARG A 208 4.56 -6.54 29.35
CA ARG A 208 4.99 -6.13 28.02
C ARG A 208 4.42 -4.76 27.61
N LEU A 209 3.16 -4.49 27.95
CA LEU A 209 2.55 -3.17 27.73
C LEU A 209 3.26 -2.06 28.51
N ILE A 210 3.68 -2.35 29.76
CA ILE A 210 4.46 -1.42 30.58
C ILE A 210 5.83 -1.18 29.94
N GLU A 211 6.54 -2.24 29.54
CA GLU A 211 7.83 -2.12 28.86
C GLU A 211 7.75 -1.24 27.61
N MET A 212 6.69 -1.39 26.82
CA MET A 212 6.42 -0.53 25.67
C MET A 212 6.33 0.94 26.08
N ILE A 213 5.49 1.27 27.07
CA ILE A 213 5.34 2.64 27.58
C ILE A 213 6.69 3.20 28.09
N GLU A 214 7.47 2.40 28.80
CA GLU A 214 8.76 2.81 29.38
C GLU A 214 9.81 3.15 28.33
N ARG A 215 9.75 2.50 27.16
CA ARG A 215 10.57 2.84 25.99
C ARG A 215 10.13 4.15 25.32
N LYS A 216 9.07 4.79 25.80
CA LYS A 216 8.58 6.14 25.45
C LYS A 216 8.31 6.33 23.96
N HIS A 217 7.84 5.31 23.27
CA HIS A 217 7.41 5.49 21.89
C HIS A 217 6.10 6.29 21.88
N SER A 218 6.10 7.50 21.30
CA SER A 218 4.94 8.40 21.25
C SER A 218 3.67 7.73 20.68
N GLN A 219 3.85 6.74 19.82
CA GLN A 219 2.79 5.96 19.19
C GLN A 219 2.04 5.02 20.15
N TRP A 220 2.57 4.77 21.35
CA TRP A 220 2.05 3.79 22.31
C TRP A 220 1.32 4.42 23.51
N ARG A 221 1.07 5.74 23.49
CA ARG A 221 0.30 6.42 24.55
C ARG A 221 -1.09 5.85 24.78
N SER A 222 -1.71 5.32 23.72
CA SER A 222 -3.03 4.67 23.82
C SER A 222 -3.04 3.46 24.74
N ILE A 223 -1.88 2.86 25.05
CA ILE A 223 -1.74 1.77 26.02
C ILE A 223 -2.15 2.22 27.42
N LEU A 224 -1.77 3.43 27.83
CA LEU A 224 -2.05 3.95 29.18
C LEU A 224 -3.54 3.89 29.52
N HIS A 225 -4.41 4.21 28.55
CA HIS A 225 -5.85 4.18 28.72
C HIS A 225 -6.46 2.77 28.79
N ARG A 226 -5.70 1.73 28.44
CA ARG A 226 -6.16 0.34 28.41
C ARG A 226 -5.53 -0.54 29.49
N LEU A 227 -4.47 -0.08 30.16
CA LEU A 227 -3.82 -0.80 31.25
C LEU A 227 -4.77 -1.30 32.35
N PRO A 228 -5.80 -0.54 32.80
CA PRO A 228 -6.70 -1.01 33.85
C PRO A 228 -7.46 -2.31 33.52
N ASN A 229 -7.53 -2.70 32.25
CA ASN A 229 -8.13 -3.97 31.84
C ASN A 229 -7.22 -5.18 32.07
N TYR A 230 -5.92 -4.96 32.33
CA TYR A 230 -4.89 -6.00 32.34
C TYR A 230 -4.07 -6.02 33.63
N MET A 231 -4.24 -5.05 34.53
CA MET A 231 -3.55 -4.96 35.81
C MET A 231 -4.43 -4.23 36.84
N PRO A 232 -4.10 -4.25 38.15
CA PRO A 232 -4.82 -3.51 39.17
C PRO A 232 -4.96 -2.01 38.83
N GLU A 233 -6.13 -1.44 39.11
CA GLU A 233 -6.49 -0.07 38.74
C GLU A 233 -5.56 0.98 39.38
N ASP A 234 -5.19 0.80 40.64
CA ASP A 234 -4.28 1.67 41.38
C ASP A 234 -2.86 1.70 40.78
N GLU A 235 -2.36 0.54 40.35
CA GLU A 235 -1.07 0.46 39.64
C GLU A 235 -1.14 1.11 38.24
N ALA A 236 -2.26 0.91 37.53
CA ALA A 236 -2.47 1.50 36.21
C ALA A 236 -2.58 3.04 36.29
N ASP A 237 -3.26 3.58 37.30
CA ASP A 237 -3.39 5.02 37.54
C ASP A 237 -2.03 5.66 37.86
N ALA A 238 -1.22 5.02 38.69
CA ALA A 238 0.13 5.49 38.99
C ALA A 238 1.01 5.57 37.72
N LEU A 239 0.86 4.61 36.80
CA LEU A 239 1.53 4.66 35.50
C LEU A 239 0.94 5.75 34.61
N PHE A 240 -0.39 5.91 34.57
CA PHE A 240 -1.04 6.97 33.82
C PHE A 240 -0.52 8.35 34.24
N GLU A 241 -0.50 8.66 35.54
CA GLU A 241 0.02 9.92 36.07
C GLU A 241 1.50 10.13 35.74
N LYS A 242 2.32 9.08 35.82
CA LYS A 242 3.76 9.14 35.53
C LYS A 242 4.06 9.41 34.06
N TYR A 243 3.23 8.93 33.13
CA TYR A 243 3.52 8.96 31.70
C TYR A 243 2.58 9.86 30.86
N GLN A 244 1.52 10.45 31.43
CA GLN A 244 0.58 11.31 30.69
C GLN A 244 1.21 12.56 30.06
N ASP A 245 2.27 13.10 30.67
CA ASP A 245 2.91 14.37 30.26
C ASP A 245 4.04 14.22 29.22
N PHE A 246 4.34 13.00 28.75
CA PHE A 246 5.32 12.84 27.67
C PHE A 246 4.78 13.52 26.40
N ARG A 247 5.45 14.59 25.94
CA ARG A 247 5.20 15.26 24.65
C ARG A 247 6.03 14.65 23.54
#